data_AF-A0A936D4V3-F1
#
_entry.id   AF-A0A936D4V3-F1
#
_cell.length_a   1.000
_cell.length_b   1.000
_cell.length_c   1.000
_cell.angle_alpha   90.00
_cell.angle_beta   90.00
_cell.angle_gamma   90.00
#
_symmetry.space_group_name_H-M   'P 1'
#
loop_
_entity.id
_entity.type
_entity.pdbx_description
1 polymer ?
#
loop_
_entity_poly.entity_id
_entity_poly.type
_entity_poly.pdbx_seq_one_letter_code
_entity_poly.pdbx_strand_id
1 'polypeptide(L)'
;MKKELNFRFINAAAKRDFLNLPKDIISQFGSDLNAVQQGQRPFSDFEDLSSTIGAGVIELKENGSPAYRAVYCAKHLNTVYILHAFTKTTNGVDRPAMNTVLLRYKEMMAEVSKMKNANKKQTKPH
;
A
#
# COMPACT_ATOMS: atom_id res chain seq x y z
N MET A 1 3.08 16.47 18.63
CA MET A 1 1.94 15.64 18.18
C MET A 1 2.44 14.71 17.07
N LYS A 2 2.42 13.38 17.28
CA LYS A 2 2.70 12.44 16.19
C LYS A 2 1.53 12.50 15.20
N LYS A 3 1.84 12.74 13.93
CA LYS A 3 0.84 12.88 12.88
C LYS A 3 0.50 11.47 12.39
N GLU A 4 -0.55 10.87 12.93
CA GLU A 4 -1.03 9.57 12.48
C GLU A 4 -1.49 9.67 11.02
N LEU A 5 -1.03 8.75 10.18
CA LEU A 5 -1.54 8.62 8.82
C LEU A 5 -2.98 8.09 8.87
N ASN A 6 -3.76 8.34 7.83
CA ASN A 6 -5.00 7.61 7.60
C ASN A 6 -4.71 6.27 6.93
N PHE A 7 -5.67 5.37 6.92
CA PHE A 7 -5.57 4.06 6.26
C PHE A 7 -6.63 3.92 5.18
N ARG A 8 -6.26 3.42 3.99
CA ARG A 8 -7.21 3.23 2.90
C ARG A 8 -6.79 2.13 1.92
N PHE A 9 -7.71 1.23 1.59
CA PHE A 9 -7.59 0.41 0.38
C PHE A 9 -7.94 1.26 -0.84
N ILE A 10 -7.14 1.17 -1.91
CA ILE A 10 -7.39 1.97 -3.12
C ILE A 10 -8.76 1.65 -3.75
N ASN A 11 -9.13 0.36 -3.79
CA ASN A 11 -10.43 -0.08 -4.29
C ASN A 11 -10.89 -1.37 -3.59
N ALA A 12 -12.12 -1.80 -3.90
CA ALA A 12 -12.71 -3.00 -3.30
C ALA A 12 -11.94 -4.29 -3.63
N ALA A 13 -11.29 -4.36 -4.80
CA ALA A 13 -10.47 -5.51 -5.18
C ALA A 13 -9.21 -5.60 -4.30
N ALA A 14 -8.53 -4.49 -4.04
CA ALA A 14 -7.38 -4.46 -3.12
C ALA A 14 -7.74 -4.92 -1.71
N LYS A 15 -8.92 -4.50 -1.21
CA LYS A 15 -9.43 -5.00 0.07
C LYS A 15 -9.69 -6.51 0.04
N ARG A 16 -10.33 -6.99 -1.02
CA ARG A 16 -10.62 -8.43 -1.19
C ARG A 16 -9.34 -9.26 -1.24
N ASP A 17 -8.36 -8.82 -2.02
CA ASP A 17 -7.08 -9.52 -2.17
C ASP A 17 -6.37 -9.65 -0.81
N PHE A 18 -6.36 -8.57 -0.02
CA PHE A 18 -5.79 -8.57 1.32
C PHE A 18 -6.52 -9.52 2.27
N LEU A 19 -7.86 -9.51 2.24
CA LEU A 19 -8.69 -10.38 3.08
C LEU A 19 -8.71 -11.85 2.64
N ASN A 20 -8.20 -12.16 1.44
CA ASN A 20 -8.06 -13.53 0.96
C ASN A 20 -6.76 -14.20 1.44
N LEU A 21 -5.86 -13.46 2.09
CA LEU A 21 -4.68 -14.05 2.73
C LEU A 21 -5.08 -14.91 3.94
N PRO A 22 -4.22 -15.84 4.39
CA PRO A 22 -4.44 -16.54 5.65
C PRO A 22 -4.55 -15.56 6.82
N LYS A 23 -5.31 -15.95 7.85
CA LYS A 23 -5.67 -15.06 8.97
C LYS A 23 -4.46 -14.54 9.73
N ASP A 24 -3.47 -15.38 9.96
CA ASP A 24 -2.18 -15.06 10.57
C ASP A 24 -1.42 -14.01 9.75
N ILE A 25 -1.38 -14.16 8.43
CA ILE A 25 -0.75 -13.19 7.51
C ILE A 25 -1.51 -11.86 7.50
N ILE A 26 -2.84 -11.89 7.51
CA ILE A 26 -3.67 -10.66 7.62
C ILE A 26 -3.34 -9.92 8.91
N SER A 27 -3.25 -10.64 10.04
CA SER A 27 -2.91 -10.06 11.34
C SER A 27 -1.49 -9.49 11.37
N GLN A 28 -0.52 -10.19 10.77
CA GLN A 28 0.86 -9.75 10.67
C GLN A 28 0.98 -8.48 9.83
N PHE A 29 0.57 -8.50 8.56
CA PHE A 29 0.62 -7.33 7.69
C PHE A 29 -0.27 -6.19 8.18
N GLY A 30 -1.39 -6.49 8.84
CA GLY A 30 -2.21 -5.47 9.50
C GLY A 30 -1.46 -4.74 10.60
N SER A 31 -0.65 -5.47 11.39
CA SER A 31 0.20 -4.88 12.43
C SER A 31 1.32 -4.03 11.84
N ASP A 32 1.95 -4.51 10.76
CA ASP A 32 2.96 -3.74 10.01
C ASP A 32 2.40 -2.42 9.48
N LEU A 33 1.23 -2.46 8.83
CA LEU A 33 0.60 -1.27 8.27
C LEU A 33 0.15 -0.29 9.36
N ASN A 34 -0.28 -0.80 10.52
CA ASN A 34 -0.59 0.02 11.69
C ASN A 34 0.67 0.71 12.25
N ALA A 35 1.81 0.02 12.30
CA ALA A 35 3.09 0.62 12.69
C ALA A 35 3.47 1.76 11.72
N VAL A 36 3.36 1.52 10.41
CA VAL A 36 3.57 2.55 9.37
C VAL A 36 2.64 3.74 9.55
N GLN A 37 1.37 3.49 9.87
CA GLN A 37 0.39 4.53 10.13
C GLN A 37 0.83 5.46 11.28
N GLN A 38 1.50 4.91 12.29
CA GLN A 38 2.04 5.64 13.44
C GLN A 38 3.42 6.26 13.19
N GLY A 39 3.93 6.20 11.96
CA GLY A 39 5.26 6.70 11.58
C GLY A 39 6.40 5.78 12.01
N GLN A 40 6.11 4.52 12.32
CA GLN A 40 7.11 3.49 12.62
C GLN A 40 7.43 2.68 11.37
N ARG A 41 8.47 1.84 11.46
CA ARG A 41 8.81 0.89 10.40
C ARG A 41 7.95 -0.38 10.54
N PRO A 42 7.68 -1.09 9.43
CA PRO A 42 7.17 -2.45 9.48
C PRO A 42 8.08 -3.36 10.32
N PHE A 43 7.48 -4.39 10.91
CA PHE A 43 8.16 -5.48 11.60
C PHE A 43 8.61 -6.57 10.63
N SER A 44 7.81 -6.84 9.60
CA SER A 44 8.14 -7.80 8.54
C SER A 44 9.22 -7.27 7.60
N ASP A 45 9.90 -8.17 6.90
CA ASP A 45 10.81 -7.82 5.81
C ASP A 45 10.08 -6.98 4.76
N PHE A 46 10.78 -6.02 4.16
CA PHE A 46 10.19 -5.19 3.14
C PHE A 46 11.19 -4.76 2.06
N GLU A 47 10.66 -4.37 0.91
CA GLU A 47 11.42 -3.92 -0.24
C GLU A 47 10.86 -2.59 -0.76
N ASP A 48 11.76 -1.64 -1.03
CA ASP A 48 11.39 -0.35 -1.61
C ASP A 48 11.21 -0.51 -3.13
N LEU A 49 9.99 -0.27 -3.60
CA LEU A 49 9.64 -0.36 -5.02
C LEU A 49 9.55 1.03 -5.68
N SER A 50 10.14 2.06 -5.07
CA SER A 50 10.04 3.44 -5.54
C SER A 50 10.60 3.65 -6.95
N SER A 51 11.65 2.92 -7.32
CA SER A 51 12.28 2.99 -8.65
C SER A 51 11.48 2.25 -9.73
N THR A 52 10.70 1.23 -9.35
CA THR A 52 9.98 0.35 -10.29
C THR A 52 8.52 0.75 -10.46
N ILE A 53 7.85 1.14 -9.37
CA ILE A 53 6.41 1.43 -9.36
C ILE A 53 6.16 2.93 -9.25
N GLY A 54 6.78 3.57 -8.25
CA GLY A 54 6.56 4.97 -7.97
C GLY A 54 6.87 5.32 -6.53
N ALA A 55 7.18 6.60 -6.30
CA ALA A 55 7.82 7.01 -5.06
C ALA A 55 6.99 6.71 -3.81
N GLY A 56 7.62 6.07 -2.82
CA GLY A 56 7.02 5.72 -1.55
C GLY A 56 6.13 4.48 -1.60
N VAL A 57 6.26 3.65 -2.65
CA VAL A 57 5.67 2.32 -2.72
C VAL A 57 6.63 1.32 -2.07
N ILE A 58 6.11 0.52 -1.14
CA ILE A 58 6.84 -0.48 -0.38
C ILE A 58 6.09 -1.81 -0.45
N GLU A 59 6.82 -2.91 -0.63
CA GLU A 59 6.31 -4.27 -0.54
C GLU A 59 6.71 -4.88 0.82
N LEU A 60 5.72 -5.35 1.59
CA LEU A 60 5.91 -6.24 2.74
C LEU A 60 6.04 -7.69 2.28
N LYS A 61 6.91 -8.44 2.94
CA LYS A 61 7.31 -9.80 2.56
C LYS A 61 7.20 -10.71 3.77
N GLU A 62 6.36 -11.73 3.63
CA GLU A 62 6.43 -12.93 4.46
C GLU A 62 6.97 -14.07 3.60
N ASN A 63 8.15 -14.57 3.94
CA ASN A 63 8.80 -15.63 3.17
C ASN A 63 8.34 -16.99 3.71
N GLY A 64 8.25 -18.00 2.83
CA GLY A 64 7.77 -19.31 3.22
C GLY A 64 7.32 -20.13 2.02
N SER A 65 6.71 -21.28 2.31
CA SER A 65 6.07 -22.14 1.32
C SER A 65 4.62 -22.38 1.73
N PRO A 66 3.67 -21.53 1.30
CA PRO A 66 3.84 -20.45 0.32
C PRO A 66 4.35 -19.11 0.93
N ALA A 67 4.77 -18.18 0.07
CA ALA A 67 5.19 -16.84 0.46
C ALA A 67 4.07 -15.82 0.21
N TYR A 68 3.99 -14.76 1.01
CA TYR A 68 2.93 -13.74 0.93
C TYR A 68 3.50 -12.33 0.80
N ARG A 69 2.80 -11.47 0.07
CA ARG A 69 3.21 -10.09 -0.20
C ARG A 69 2.04 -9.14 0.03
N ALA A 70 2.33 -7.94 0.53
CA ALA A 70 1.38 -6.83 0.58
C ALA A 70 2.09 -5.53 0.17
N VAL A 71 1.51 -4.80 -0.77
CA VAL A 71 2.11 -3.59 -1.34
C VAL A 71 1.29 -2.36 -0.97
N TYR A 72 1.95 -1.34 -0.45
CA TYR A 72 1.33 -0.10 -0.01
C TYR A 72 2.12 1.15 -0.45
N CYS A 73 1.48 2.32 -0.39
CA CYS A 73 2.12 3.62 -0.57
C CYS A 73 1.82 4.54 0.63
N ALA A 74 2.85 5.12 1.24
CA ALA A 74 2.71 5.98 2.43
C ALA A 74 3.24 7.43 2.23
N LYS A 75 3.27 7.92 0.98
CA LYS A 75 3.87 9.23 0.64
C LYS A 75 2.85 10.37 0.47
N HIS A 76 1.57 10.05 0.32
CA HIS A 76 0.58 11.02 -0.15
C HIS A 76 -0.55 11.24 0.84
N LEU A 77 -0.97 12.51 0.97
CA LEU A 77 -2.16 12.91 1.73
C LEU A 77 -2.18 12.38 3.18
N ASN A 78 -1.01 12.20 3.79
CA ASN A 78 -0.90 11.67 5.14
C ASN A 78 -1.70 10.35 5.29
N THR A 79 -1.63 9.46 4.28
CA THR A 79 -2.45 8.25 4.17
C THR A 79 -1.60 7.08 3.69
N VAL A 80 -1.79 5.92 4.30
CA VAL A 80 -1.29 4.62 3.85
C VAL A 80 -2.31 4.02 2.89
N TYR A 81 -1.95 3.93 1.61
CA TYR A 81 -2.76 3.34 0.56
C TYR A 81 -2.34 1.90 0.31
N ILE A 82 -3.24 0.95 0.48
CA ILE A 82 -2.97 -0.46 0.23
C ILE A 82 -3.36 -0.74 -1.21
N LEU A 83 -2.37 -1.14 -2.00
CA LEU A 83 -2.50 -1.31 -3.44
C LEU A 83 -2.88 -2.75 -3.78
N HIS A 84 -2.19 -3.74 -3.22
CA HIS A 84 -2.42 -5.14 -3.53
C HIS A 84 -1.85 -6.05 -2.45
N ALA A 85 -2.32 -7.29 -2.41
CA ALA A 85 -1.78 -8.34 -1.58
C ALA A 85 -1.99 -9.67 -2.30
N PHE A 86 -1.01 -10.57 -2.22
CA PHE A 86 -1.03 -11.80 -3.02
C PHE A 86 -0.14 -12.89 -2.41
N THR A 87 -0.44 -14.14 -2.78
CA THR A 87 0.42 -15.28 -2.51
C THR A 87 1.43 -15.40 -3.65
N LYS A 88 2.71 -15.30 -3.35
CA LYS A 88 3.80 -15.45 -4.33
C LYS A 88 4.06 -16.93 -4.57
N THR A 89 3.69 -17.40 -5.76
CA THR A 89 3.79 -18.81 -6.17
C THR A 89 5.02 -19.11 -7.02
N THR A 90 5.73 -18.08 -7.47
CA THR A 90 6.92 -18.22 -8.32
C THR A 90 8.18 -17.78 -7.58
N ASN A 91 9.33 -18.37 -7.91
CA ASN A 91 10.62 -17.93 -7.34
C ASN A 91 11.07 -16.56 -7.89
N GLY A 92 10.60 -16.17 -9.08
CA GLY A 92 10.94 -14.89 -9.74
C GLY A 92 9.99 -13.73 -9.45
N VAL A 93 10.06 -12.71 -10.32
CA VAL A 93 9.14 -11.55 -10.32
C VAL A 93 7.77 -12.00 -10.83
N ASP A 94 6.74 -11.81 -10.02
CA ASP A 94 5.35 -12.03 -10.40
C ASP A 94 4.86 -10.85 -11.25
N ARG A 95 5.07 -10.94 -12.57
CA ARG A 95 4.70 -9.87 -13.52
C ARG A 95 3.19 -9.53 -13.45
N PRO A 96 2.25 -10.49 -13.39
CA PRO A 96 0.84 -10.19 -13.18
C PRO A 96 0.57 -9.37 -11.91
N ALA A 97 1.17 -9.73 -10.78
CA ALA A 97 1.02 -8.97 -9.53
C ALA A 97 1.60 -7.56 -9.66
N MET A 98 2.79 -7.41 -10.25
CA MET A 98 3.43 -6.09 -10.44
C MET A 98 2.64 -5.18 -11.39
N ASN A 99 2.03 -5.74 -12.44
CA ASN A 99 1.14 -4.98 -13.31
C ASN A 99 -0.10 -4.48 -12.57
N THR A 100 -0.66 -5.31 -11.68
CA THR A 100 -1.80 -4.93 -10.82
C THR A 100 -1.41 -3.79 -9.88
N VAL A 101 -0.23 -3.86 -9.26
CA VAL A 101 0.32 -2.79 -8.42
C VAL A 101 0.49 -1.49 -9.20
N LEU A 102 1.10 -1.54 -10.39
CA LEU A 102 1.29 -0.36 -11.26
C LEU A 102 -0.04 0.29 -11.63
N LEU A 103 -1.04 -0.51 -12.03
CA LEU A 103 -2.36 0.00 -12.41
C LEU A 103 -3.03 0.71 -11.22
N ARG A 104 -3.02 0.07 -10.06
CA ARG A 104 -3.63 0.61 -8.84
C ARG A 104 -2.87 1.80 -8.27
N TYR A 105 -1.56 1.87 -8.45
CA TYR A 105 -0.77 3.07 -8.13
C TYR A 105 -1.19 4.26 -9.00
N LYS A 106 -1.41 4.06 -10.30
CA LYS A 106 -1.91 5.12 -11.20
C LYS A 106 -3.31 5.59 -10.77
N GLU A 107 -4.20 4.67 -10.40
CA GLU A 107 -5.52 4.97 -9.84
C GLU A 107 -5.40 5.86 -8.58
N MET A 108 -4.54 5.47 -7.63
CA MET A 108 -4.25 6.24 -6.42
C MET A 108 -3.74 7.65 -6.76
N MET A 109 -2.82 7.78 -7.71
CA MET A 109 -2.28 9.10 -8.10
C MET A 109 -3.35 10.01 -8.72
N ALA A 110 -4.29 9.45 -9.49
CA ALA A 110 -5.41 10.20 -10.03
C ALA A 110 -6.33 10.72 -8.90
N GLU A 111 -6.64 9.88 -7.90
CA GLU A 111 -7.42 10.31 -6.73
C GLU A 111 -6.70 11.36 -5.90
N VAL A 112 -5.42 11.16 -5.62
CA VAL A 112 -4.57 12.09 -4.87
C VAL A 112 -4.55 13.45 -5.55
N SER A 113 -4.46 13.48 -6.88
CA SER A 113 -4.45 14.73 -7.65
C SER A 113 -5.78 15.46 -7.56
N LYS A 114 -6.91 14.75 -7.66
CA LYS A 114 -8.26 15.31 -7.46
C LYS A 114 -8.42 15.90 -6.07
N MET A 115 -8.02 15.18 -5.01
CA MET A 115 -8.13 15.64 -3.62
C MET A 115 -7.24 16.86 -3.33
N LYS A 116 -5.99 16.88 -3.84
CA LYS A 116 -5.11 18.05 -3.70
C LYS A 116 -5.70 19.29 -4.37
N ASN A 117 -6.34 19.14 -5.53
CA ASN A 117 -6.98 20.25 -6.24
C ASN A 117 -8.23 20.75 -5.51
N ALA A 118 -9.02 19.86 -4.91
CA ALA A 118 -10.17 20.24 -4.08
C ALA A 118 -9.72 21.04 -2.84
N ASN A 119 -8.68 20.59 -2.14
CA ASN A 119 -8.15 21.29 -0.96
C ASN A 119 -7.65 22.70 -1.30
N LYS A 120 -7.00 22.88 -2.46
CA LYS A 120 -6.52 24.22 -2.90
C LYS A 120 -7.65 25.20 -3.22
N LYS A 121 -8.82 24.72 -3.66
CA LYS A 121 -9.97 25.58 -3.98
C LYS A 121 -10.68 26.10 -2.73
N GLN A 122 -10.64 25.34 -1.63
CA GLN A 122 -11.28 25.73 -0.35
C GLN A 122 -10.46 26.76 0.46
N THR A 123 -9.14 26.85 0.25
CA THR A 123 -8.26 27.74 1.03
C THR A 123 -8.03 29.12 0.41
N LYS A 124 -8.73 29.49 -0.66
CA LYS A 124 -8.66 30.86 -1.21
C LYS A 124 -9.74 31.72 -0.55
N PRO A 125 -9.39 32.70 0.31
CA PRO A 125 -10.36 33.68 0.76
C PRO A 125 -10.76 34.54 -0.45
N HIS A 126 -12.04 34.92 -0.48
CA HIS A 126 -12.55 35.96 -1.38
C HIS A 126 -11.92 37.30 -1.02
#